data_AF-A0A521RNH6-F1
#
_entry.id   AF-A0A521RNH6-F1
#
_cell.length_a   1.000
_cell.length_b   1.000
_cell.length_c   1.000
_cell.angle_alpha   90.00
_cell.angle_beta   90.00
_cell.angle_gamma   90.00
#
_symmetry.space_group_name_H-M   'P 1'
#
loop_
_entity.id
_entity.type
_entity.pdbx_description
1 polymer ?
#
loop_
_entity_poly.entity_id
_entity_poly.type
_entity_poly.pdbx_seq_one_letter_code
_entity_poly.pdbx_strand_id
1 'polypeptide(L)'
;RAEPIEPGPHTVQLIYLSDVTEAEKGVREGKFKGAVVIPPDFSKNSDRGTAPQVGLVLDNTEAVAAAALQQSLLEAFNALRVDILPVRSDPRVPQMYPIELYRKIDYDASLVPGAVIMAIFMGTMITGAFNLVMDRFLGVHEAYLSTPLTKIDMILGILISGVLVTTLISLVVLGAGIWMTQVPVAGGAVSFLAVLLVIILTAMGLLSMMCALLSRVDHPRIVGLLGGFLNVIFFFPSGAVYPVESFPAWLRAFSKVNPETYSVHALKSVLFKGADWRAVQGDIIFLIGFTLVMFALSMKTFKRDL
;
A
#
# COMPACT_ATOMS: atom_id res chain seq x y z
N ARG A 1 17.91 40.94 9.71
CA ARG A 1 17.25 40.34 10.91
C ARG A 1 15.90 39.84 10.42
N ALA A 2 15.83 38.60 9.96
CA ALA A 2 14.61 38.02 9.39
C ALA A 2 13.88 37.24 10.49
N GLU A 3 12.59 37.50 10.69
CA GLU A 3 11.74 36.82 11.65
C GLU A 3 11.53 35.34 11.25
N PRO A 4 11.44 34.42 12.21
CA PRO A 4 11.15 33.03 11.93
C PRO A 4 9.70 32.92 11.45
N ILE A 5 9.52 32.42 10.23
CA ILE A 5 8.23 32.07 9.64
C ILE A 5 7.52 31.12 10.60
N GLU A 6 6.35 31.51 11.10
CA GLU A 6 5.53 30.66 11.96
C GLU A 6 5.22 29.34 11.24
N PRO A 7 5.39 28.18 11.90
CA PRO A 7 5.11 26.90 11.28
C PRO A 7 3.59 26.78 11.11
N GLY A 8 3.14 26.81 9.85
CA GLY A 8 1.82 26.34 9.46
C GLY A 8 1.59 24.88 9.88
N PRO A 9 0.38 24.33 9.65
CA PRO A 9 0.03 22.98 10.08
C PRO A 9 1.10 21.95 9.67
N HIS A 10 1.57 21.15 10.64
CA HIS A 10 2.65 20.17 10.46
C HIS A 10 2.24 19.03 9.52
N THR A 11 2.26 19.29 8.21
CA THR A 11 2.02 18.28 7.16
C THR A 11 3.31 17.56 6.77
N VAL A 12 4.47 18.14 7.05
CA VAL A 12 5.80 17.62 6.69
C VAL A 12 6.73 17.68 7.90
N GLN A 13 7.40 16.56 8.19
CA GLN A 13 8.46 16.50 9.21
C GLN A 13 9.83 16.57 8.52
N LEU A 14 10.60 17.62 8.83
CA LEU A 14 11.93 17.81 8.28
C LEU A 14 12.97 17.14 9.18
N ILE A 15 13.83 16.30 8.60
CA ILE A 15 14.94 15.65 9.28
C ILE A 15 16.22 16.05 8.55
N TYR A 16 17.18 16.60 9.28
CA TYR A 16 18.47 17.02 8.74
C TYR A 16 19.47 15.88 8.86
N LEU A 17 19.98 15.42 7.71
CA LEU A 17 21.02 14.40 7.60
C LEU A 17 22.26 15.01 6.96
N SER A 18 23.43 14.64 7.46
CA SER A 18 24.71 15.16 6.98
C SER A 18 25.30 14.33 5.83
N ASP A 19 24.81 13.10 5.62
CA ASP A 19 25.27 12.18 4.59
C ASP A 19 24.17 11.92 3.55
N VAL A 20 24.50 12.19 2.27
CA VAL A 20 23.61 11.98 1.12
C VAL A 20 23.28 10.50 0.95
N THR A 21 24.25 9.62 1.22
CA THR A 21 24.08 8.16 1.05
C THR A 21 23.11 7.59 2.07
N GLU A 22 23.12 8.14 3.29
CA GLU A 22 22.16 7.79 4.34
C GLU A 22 20.75 8.29 4.01
N ALA A 23 20.63 9.49 3.45
CA ALA A 23 19.35 10.04 3.00
C ALA A 23 18.74 9.21 1.85
N GLU A 24 19.54 8.85 0.84
CA GLU A 24 19.10 7.99 -0.28
C GLU A 24 18.70 6.59 0.19
N LYS A 25 19.49 5.99 1.09
CA LYS A 25 19.16 4.70 1.70
C LYS A 25 17.87 4.77 2.53
N GLY A 26 17.65 5.86 3.25
CA GLY A 26 16.42 6.09 4.01
C GLY A 26 15.19 6.23 3.11
N VAL A 27 15.31 6.90 1.95
CA VAL A 27 14.24 6.95 0.95
C VAL A 27 13.98 5.56 0.35
N ARG A 28 15.05 4.80 0.03
CA ARG A 28 14.97 3.42 -0.48
C ARG A 28 14.30 2.45 0.48
N GLU A 29 14.58 2.57 1.77
CA GLU A 29 13.98 1.76 2.84
C GLU A 29 12.56 2.24 3.22
N GLY A 30 12.04 3.30 2.58
CA GLY A 30 10.71 3.85 2.86
C GLY A 30 10.62 4.63 4.19
N LYS A 31 11.75 4.95 4.82
CA LYS A 31 11.80 5.77 6.04
C LYS A 31 11.50 7.24 5.76
N PHE A 32 11.86 7.72 4.58
CA PHE A 32 11.59 9.09 4.12
C PHE A 32 10.86 9.05 2.76
N LYS A 33 9.93 10.00 2.56
CA LYS A 33 9.18 10.11 1.29
C LYS A 33 9.92 10.91 0.21
N GLY A 34 10.97 11.62 0.60
CA GLY A 34 11.87 12.33 -0.28
C GLY A 34 13.04 12.93 0.49
N ALA A 35 14.11 13.24 -0.22
CA ALA A 35 15.29 13.91 0.31
C ALA A 35 15.65 15.10 -0.59
N VAL A 36 15.88 16.25 0.03
CA VAL A 36 16.37 17.46 -0.63
C VAL A 36 17.88 17.52 -0.39
N VAL A 37 18.67 17.37 -1.44
CA VAL A 37 20.12 17.38 -1.39
C VAL A 37 20.62 18.79 -1.71
N ILE A 38 21.06 19.50 -0.68
CA ILE A 38 21.66 20.83 -0.80
C ILE A 38 23.17 20.66 -0.94
N PRO A 39 23.79 21.06 -2.08
CA PRO A 39 25.22 20.92 -2.26
C PRO A 39 26.01 21.85 -1.33
N PRO A 40 27.23 21.47 -0.92
CA PRO A 40 28.04 22.23 0.04
C PRO A 40 28.42 23.64 -0.46
N ASP A 41 28.42 23.86 -1.78
CA ASP A 41 28.69 25.16 -2.38
C ASP A 41 27.43 26.04 -2.58
N PHE A 42 26.26 25.60 -2.08
CA PHE A 42 24.98 26.30 -2.26
C PHE A 42 25.06 27.77 -1.83
N SER A 43 25.59 28.06 -0.63
CA SER A 43 25.70 29.44 -0.13
C SER A 43 26.67 30.28 -0.95
N LYS A 44 27.82 29.72 -1.35
CA LYS A 44 28.82 30.40 -2.17
C LYS A 44 28.30 30.70 -3.58
N ASN A 45 27.48 29.81 -4.13
CA ASN A 45 26.92 29.95 -5.47
C ASN A 45 25.71 30.90 -5.47
N SER A 46 24.90 30.90 -4.40
CA SER A 46 23.82 31.85 -4.15
C SER A 46 24.35 33.28 -4.05
N ASP A 47 25.41 33.51 -3.26
CA ASP A 47 26.01 34.84 -3.08
C ASP A 47 26.72 35.36 -4.34
N ARG A 48 27.13 34.46 -5.25
CA ARG A 48 27.76 34.80 -6.53
C ARG A 48 26.76 35.04 -7.66
N GLY A 49 25.45 34.95 -7.39
CA GLY A 49 24.39 35.08 -8.40
C GLY A 49 24.35 33.91 -9.41
N THR A 50 25.07 32.82 -9.14
CA THR A 50 25.01 31.58 -9.92
C THR A 50 23.86 30.73 -9.39
N ALA A 51 22.77 30.60 -10.16
CA ALA A 51 21.57 29.83 -9.84
C ALA A 51 21.92 28.49 -9.15
N PRO A 52 21.78 28.39 -7.82
CA PRO A 52 22.25 27.23 -7.08
C PRO A 52 21.29 26.06 -7.32
N GLN A 53 21.84 24.91 -7.69
CA GLN A 53 21.05 23.70 -7.96
C GLN A 53 20.80 22.94 -6.66
N VAL A 54 19.57 22.48 -6.46
CA VAL A 54 19.20 21.61 -5.34
C VAL A 54 18.72 20.29 -5.92
N GLY A 55 19.30 19.18 -5.47
CA GLY A 55 18.87 17.85 -5.86
C GLY A 55 17.58 17.47 -5.12
N LEU A 56 16.61 16.91 -5.82
CA LEU A 56 15.38 16.40 -5.21
C LEU A 56 15.25 14.90 -5.51
N VAL A 57 15.35 14.10 -4.47
CA VAL A 57 15.12 12.65 -4.51
C VAL A 57 13.72 12.41 -3.97
N LEU A 58 12.83 11.80 -4.75
CA LEU A 58 11.44 11.52 -4.34
C LEU A 58 11.16 10.03 -4.39
N ASP A 59 10.33 9.57 -3.47
CA ASP A 59 9.72 8.25 -3.55
C ASP A 59 8.62 8.26 -4.62
N ASN A 60 9.01 7.93 -5.85
CA ASN A 60 8.09 7.91 -7.00
C ASN A 60 7.13 6.71 -7.01
N THR A 61 7.20 5.80 -6.02
CA THR A 61 6.20 4.72 -5.88
C THR A 61 4.83 5.24 -5.43
N GLU A 62 4.79 6.47 -4.90
CA GLU A 62 3.57 7.21 -4.57
C GLU A 62 3.50 8.48 -5.42
N ALA A 63 3.14 8.34 -6.69
CA ALA A 63 3.16 9.43 -7.68
C ALA A 63 2.43 10.72 -7.23
N VAL A 64 1.31 10.58 -6.51
CA VAL A 64 0.55 11.73 -5.97
C VAL A 64 1.35 12.46 -4.87
N ALA A 65 1.98 11.73 -3.97
CA ALA A 65 2.80 12.31 -2.91
C ALA A 65 4.07 12.96 -3.49
N ALA A 66 4.72 12.27 -4.44
CA ALA A 66 5.87 12.81 -5.16
C ALA A 66 5.53 14.11 -5.90
N ALA A 67 4.41 14.14 -6.63
CA ALA A 67 3.94 15.34 -7.33
C ALA A 67 3.59 16.49 -6.37
N ALA A 68 2.89 16.20 -5.26
CA ALA A 68 2.54 17.22 -4.27
C ALA A 68 3.78 17.79 -3.57
N LEU A 69 4.77 16.95 -3.23
CA LEU A 69 6.04 17.37 -2.66
C LEU A 69 6.84 18.21 -3.66
N GLN A 70 6.95 17.76 -4.91
CA GLN A 70 7.63 18.49 -5.97
C GLN A 70 7.00 19.87 -6.18
N GLN A 71 5.68 19.95 -6.27
CA GLN A 71 4.95 21.20 -6.45
C GLN A 71 5.13 22.15 -5.26
N SER A 72 5.00 21.64 -4.03
CA SER A 72 5.18 22.44 -2.81
C SER A 72 6.62 22.98 -2.70
N LEU A 73 7.61 22.18 -3.08
CA LEU A 73 9.02 22.61 -3.08
C LEU A 73 9.29 23.64 -4.17
N LEU A 74 8.76 23.45 -5.38
CA LEU A 74 8.85 24.44 -6.46
C LEU A 74 8.22 25.77 -6.04
N GLU A 75 7.07 25.75 -5.38
CA GLU A 75 6.42 26.95 -4.83
C GLU A 75 7.26 27.60 -3.72
N ALA A 76 7.85 26.82 -2.81
CA ALA A 76 8.73 27.31 -1.76
C ALA A 76 10.03 27.93 -2.32
N PHE A 77 10.62 27.34 -3.36
CA PHE A 77 11.80 27.90 -4.04
C PHE A 77 11.46 29.14 -4.86
N ASN A 78 10.27 29.20 -5.46
CA ASN A 78 9.78 30.40 -6.14
C ASN A 78 9.48 31.55 -5.16
N ALA A 79 9.01 31.23 -3.93
CA ALA A 79 8.75 32.22 -2.88
C ALA A 79 10.03 32.90 -2.34
N LEU A 80 11.20 32.29 -2.53
CA LEU A 80 12.51 32.85 -2.18
C LEU A 80 13.00 33.96 -3.15
N ARG A 81 12.20 34.36 -4.17
CA ARG A 81 12.50 35.45 -5.13
C ARG A 81 13.93 35.41 -5.71
N VAL A 82 14.26 34.33 -6.40
CA VAL A 82 15.36 34.32 -7.38
C VAL A 82 14.75 34.61 -8.75
N ASP A 83 15.16 35.71 -9.39
CA ASP A 83 14.67 36.09 -10.74
C ASP A 83 15.18 35.11 -11.81
N ILE A 84 14.29 34.57 -12.64
CA ILE A 84 14.62 33.70 -13.78
C ILE A 84 14.29 34.45 -15.08
N LEU A 85 15.31 35.01 -15.74
CA LEU A 85 15.21 35.62 -17.07
C LEU A 85 15.56 34.60 -18.17
N PRO A 86 14.87 34.57 -19.32
CA PRO A 86 15.12 33.60 -20.39
C PRO A 86 16.22 34.10 -21.34
N VAL A 87 17.29 33.31 -21.55
CA VAL A 87 18.28 33.57 -22.60
C VAL A 87 18.27 32.42 -23.61
N ARG A 88 17.94 32.80 -24.85
CA ARG A 88 18.12 32.03 -26.08
C ARG A 88 19.64 31.88 -26.31
N SER A 89 20.12 30.65 -26.44
CA SER A 89 21.52 30.29 -26.76
C SER A 89 22.57 30.56 -25.66
N ASP A 90 22.55 29.79 -24.57
CA ASP A 90 23.65 29.59 -23.59
C ASP A 90 23.42 28.18 -22.96
N PRO A 91 24.42 27.35 -22.59
CA PRO A 91 24.24 26.01 -21.97
C PRO A 91 23.63 26.05 -20.55
N ARG A 92 22.89 27.12 -20.22
CA ARG A 92 22.42 27.52 -18.90
C ARG A 92 20.89 27.48 -18.80
N VAL A 93 20.31 26.41 -19.31
CA VAL A 93 19.00 25.98 -18.83
C VAL A 93 19.29 24.74 -17.98
N PRO A 94 19.29 24.83 -16.63
CA PRO A 94 19.33 23.66 -15.79
C PRO A 94 18.02 22.92 -16.04
N GLN A 95 18.05 21.98 -16.97
CA GLN A 95 17.06 20.93 -16.98
C GLN A 95 17.28 20.17 -15.68
N MET A 96 16.28 20.25 -14.81
CA MET A 96 16.16 19.42 -13.64
C MET A 96 16.14 17.98 -14.16
N TYR A 97 17.28 17.32 -14.17
CA TYR A 97 17.34 15.88 -14.35
C TYR A 97 16.90 15.29 -13.02
N PRO A 98 15.70 14.71 -12.91
CA PRO A 98 15.40 13.87 -11.77
C PRO A 98 16.48 12.78 -11.80
N ILE A 99 17.33 12.72 -10.76
CA ILE A 99 18.14 11.54 -10.52
C ILE A 99 17.11 10.52 -10.01
N GLU A 100 16.48 9.85 -10.98
CA GLU A 100 15.48 8.83 -10.75
C GLU A 100 16.19 7.62 -10.13
N LEU A 101 16.16 7.53 -8.79
CA LEU A 101 16.70 6.37 -8.05
C LEU A 101 16.05 5.04 -8.50
N TYR A 102 14.86 5.13 -9.13
CA TYR A 102 14.09 4.05 -9.76
C TYR A 102 13.50 4.54 -11.08
N ARG A 103 13.35 3.66 -12.07
CA ARG A 103 12.65 3.97 -13.34
C ARG A 103 11.27 4.55 -13.04
N LYS A 104 10.92 5.69 -13.65
CA LYS A 104 9.56 6.24 -13.64
C LYS A 104 8.53 5.14 -13.87
N ILE A 105 7.75 4.85 -12.82
CA ILE A 105 6.67 3.87 -12.87
C ILE A 105 5.49 4.61 -13.47
N ASP A 106 5.03 4.16 -14.63
CA ASP A 106 3.82 4.71 -15.23
C ASP A 106 2.63 4.49 -14.28
N TYR A 107 1.66 5.40 -14.33
CA TYR A 107 0.57 5.42 -13.34
C TYR A 107 -0.20 4.09 -13.30
N ASP A 108 -0.38 3.45 -14.46
CA ASP A 108 -0.97 2.12 -14.62
C ASP A 108 -0.18 1.02 -13.88
N ALA A 109 1.14 1.06 -13.92
CA ALA A 109 2.01 0.16 -13.16
C ALA A 109 1.84 0.35 -11.64
N SER A 110 1.74 1.59 -11.17
CA SER A 110 1.59 1.89 -9.73
C SER A 110 0.30 1.33 -9.11
N LEU A 111 -0.72 1.07 -9.94
CA LEU A 111 -2.02 0.53 -9.53
C LEU A 111 -2.03 -1.00 -9.42
N VAL A 112 -1.03 -1.72 -9.94
CA VAL A 112 -1.00 -3.19 -9.93
C VAL A 112 -1.13 -3.78 -8.53
N PRO A 113 -0.39 -3.31 -7.49
CA PRO A 113 -0.59 -3.77 -6.11
C PRO A 113 -2.03 -3.56 -5.63
N GLY A 114 -2.63 -2.41 -5.96
CA GLY A 114 -4.03 -2.11 -5.63
C GLY A 114 -4.99 -3.09 -6.29
N ALA A 115 -4.80 -3.40 -7.58
CA ALA A 115 -5.61 -4.38 -8.30
C ALA A 115 -5.51 -5.78 -7.66
N VAL A 116 -4.32 -6.18 -7.20
CA VAL A 116 -4.13 -7.45 -6.48
C VAL A 116 -4.88 -7.45 -5.15
N ILE A 117 -4.76 -6.41 -4.34
CA ILE A 117 -5.50 -6.32 -3.06
C ILE A 117 -7.01 -6.32 -3.29
N MET A 118 -7.49 -5.60 -4.30
CA MET A 118 -8.89 -5.62 -4.72
C MET A 118 -9.37 -7.03 -5.11
N ALA A 119 -8.52 -7.77 -5.84
CA ALA A 119 -8.80 -9.16 -6.20
C ALA A 119 -8.83 -10.08 -4.97
N ILE A 120 -7.93 -9.89 -4.00
CA ILE A 120 -7.96 -10.62 -2.73
C ILE A 120 -9.26 -10.32 -1.98
N PHE A 121 -9.65 -9.04 -1.87
CA PHE A 121 -10.88 -8.66 -1.20
C PHE A 121 -12.10 -9.33 -1.84
N MET A 122 -12.24 -9.22 -3.17
CA MET A 122 -13.36 -9.83 -3.89
C MET A 122 -13.34 -11.36 -3.79
N GLY A 123 -12.16 -11.98 -3.90
CA GLY A 123 -11.99 -13.42 -3.75
C GLY A 123 -12.40 -13.91 -2.36
N THR A 124 -11.94 -13.25 -1.30
CA THR A 124 -12.31 -13.60 0.09
C THR A 124 -13.77 -13.32 0.41
N MET A 125 -14.36 -12.27 -0.16
CA MET A 125 -15.78 -11.96 -0.03
C MET A 125 -16.66 -13.06 -0.63
N ILE A 126 -16.31 -13.53 -1.84
CA ILE A 126 -17.06 -14.58 -2.54
C ILE A 126 -16.84 -15.94 -1.87
N THR A 127 -15.57 -16.35 -1.72
CA THR A 127 -15.22 -17.69 -1.23
C THR A 127 -15.52 -17.90 0.25
N GLY A 128 -15.44 -16.84 1.07
CA GLY A 128 -15.73 -16.89 2.49
C GLY A 128 -17.18 -16.56 2.78
N ALA A 129 -17.51 -15.27 2.80
CA ALA A 129 -18.82 -14.81 3.27
C ALA A 129 -19.98 -15.26 2.37
N PHE A 130 -19.87 -15.08 1.05
CA PHE A 130 -20.98 -15.37 0.15
C PHE A 130 -21.28 -16.86 0.08
N ASN A 131 -20.28 -17.70 -0.16
CA ASN A 131 -20.48 -19.14 -0.21
C ASN A 131 -21.01 -19.69 1.12
N LEU A 132 -20.47 -19.25 2.26
CA LEU A 132 -20.94 -19.69 3.57
C LEU A 132 -22.43 -19.37 3.80
N VAL A 133 -22.86 -18.16 3.44
CA VAL A 133 -24.26 -17.75 3.59
C VAL A 133 -25.14 -18.42 2.55
N MET A 134 -24.64 -18.64 1.33
CA MET A 134 -25.34 -19.39 0.29
C MET A 134 -25.61 -20.84 0.72
N ASP A 135 -24.61 -21.51 1.30
CA ASP A 135 -24.76 -22.90 1.78
C ASP A 135 -25.83 -23.02 2.86
N ARG A 136 -25.96 -22.02 3.73
CA ARG A 136 -27.06 -21.97 4.72
C ARG A 136 -28.40 -21.68 4.07
N PHE A 137 -28.44 -20.71 3.17
CA PHE A 137 -29.67 -20.32 2.46
C PHE A 137 -30.25 -21.48 1.64
N LEU A 138 -29.39 -22.33 1.08
CA LEU A 138 -29.77 -23.53 0.33
C LEU A 138 -30.04 -24.76 1.23
N GLY A 139 -29.90 -24.65 2.55
CA GLY A 139 -30.06 -25.77 3.48
C GLY A 139 -28.94 -26.82 3.44
N VAL A 140 -27.87 -26.58 2.67
CA VAL A 140 -26.70 -27.48 2.59
C VAL A 140 -25.99 -27.57 3.94
N HIS A 141 -26.06 -26.51 4.75
CA HIS A 141 -25.50 -26.50 6.08
C HIS A 141 -26.04 -27.61 7.01
N GLU A 142 -27.33 -27.96 6.87
CA GLU A 142 -27.97 -29.04 7.64
C GLU A 142 -27.39 -30.41 7.29
N ALA A 143 -27.04 -30.62 6.00
CA ALA A 143 -26.40 -31.85 5.56
C ALA A 143 -25.03 -32.03 6.24
N TYR A 144 -24.27 -30.96 6.47
CA TYR A 144 -23.01 -31.07 7.19
C TYR A 144 -23.18 -31.46 8.66
N LEU A 145 -24.30 -31.13 9.30
CA LEU A 145 -24.59 -31.54 10.69
C LEU A 145 -24.80 -33.06 10.83
N SER A 146 -25.15 -33.73 9.73
CA SER A 146 -25.28 -35.21 9.68
C SER A 146 -23.95 -35.95 9.55
N THR A 147 -22.85 -35.23 9.30
CA THR A 147 -21.50 -35.80 9.17
C THR A 147 -20.71 -35.64 10.48
N PRO A 148 -19.69 -36.49 10.74
CA PRO A 148 -18.87 -36.41 11.95
C PRO A 148 -17.86 -35.24 11.91
N LEU A 149 -18.17 -34.14 11.23
CA LEU A 149 -17.29 -32.98 11.11
C LEU A 149 -17.39 -32.08 12.36
N THR A 150 -16.23 -31.68 12.87
CA THR A 150 -16.17 -30.68 13.94
C THR A 150 -16.32 -29.26 13.37
N LYS A 151 -16.62 -28.28 14.24
CA LYS A 151 -16.67 -26.86 13.85
C LYS A 151 -15.34 -26.38 13.27
N ILE A 152 -14.23 -26.91 13.79
CA ILE A 152 -12.87 -26.53 13.37
C ILE A 152 -12.62 -27.05 11.96
N ASP A 153 -13.02 -28.29 11.66
CA ASP A 153 -12.85 -28.88 10.32
C ASP A 153 -13.61 -28.08 9.25
N MET A 154 -14.83 -27.64 9.56
CA MET A 154 -15.61 -26.80 8.65
C MET A 154 -14.93 -25.46 8.37
N ILE A 155 -14.55 -24.74 9.42
CA ILE A 155 -13.94 -23.40 9.28
C ILE A 155 -12.59 -23.52 8.56
N LEU A 156 -11.75 -24.49 8.94
CA LEU A 156 -10.46 -24.71 8.29
C LEU A 156 -10.63 -25.12 6.83
N GLY A 157 -11.62 -25.96 6.50
CA GLY A 157 -11.92 -26.34 5.12
C GLY A 157 -12.28 -25.13 4.25
N ILE A 158 -13.16 -24.25 4.74
CA ILE A 158 -13.53 -23.01 4.06
C ILE A 158 -12.32 -22.08 3.94
N LEU A 159 -11.52 -21.95 5.00
CA LEU A 159 -10.35 -21.07 4.98
C LEU A 159 -9.29 -21.55 4.00
N ILE A 160 -8.92 -22.84 4.05
CA ILE A 160 -7.89 -23.42 3.17
C ILE A 160 -8.34 -23.35 1.71
N SER A 161 -9.58 -23.74 1.41
CA SER A 161 -10.10 -23.69 0.04
C SER A 161 -10.23 -22.25 -0.47
N GLY A 162 -10.76 -21.33 0.35
CA GLY A 162 -10.91 -19.93 -0.01
C GLY A 162 -9.57 -19.22 -0.20
N VAL A 163 -8.57 -19.51 0.63
CA VAL A 163 -7.20 -18.97 0.49
C VAL A 163 -6.56 -19.49 -0.78
N LEU A 164 -6.71 -20.77 -1.10
CA LEU A 164 -6.15 -21.36 -2.32
C LEU A 164 -6.73 -20.69 -3.57
N VAL A 165 -8.06 -20.61 -3.66
CA VAL A 165 -8.75 -19.97 -4.80
C VAL A 165 -8.39 -18.49 -4.89
N THR A 166 -8.42 -17.76 -3.78
CA THR A 166 -8.13 -16.33 -3.76
C THR A 166 -6.67 -16.04 -4.11
N THR A 167 -5.73 -16.87 -3.63
CA THR A 167 -4.31 -16.75 -3.98
C THR A 167 -4.11 -16.97 -5.47
N LEU A 168 -4.76 -17.99 -6.07
CA LEU A 168 -4.69 -18.21 -7.51
C LEU A 168 -5.24 -17.03 -8.30
N ILE A 169 -6.40 -16.49 -7.94
CA ILE A 169 -6.98 -15.30 -8.57
C ILE A 169 -6.01 -14.12 -8.48
N SER A 170 -5.42 -13.91 -7.31
CA SER A 170 -4.49 -12.80 -7.06
C SER A 170 -3.19 -12.94 -7.85
N LEU A 171 -2.69 -14.17 -8.02
CA LEU A 171 -1.54 -14.46 -8.86
C LEU A 171 -1.84 -14.24 -10.35
N VAL A 172 -3.06 -14.60 -10.81
CA VAL A 172 -3.50 -14.32 -12.18
C VAL A 172 -3.57 -12.81 -12.42
N VAL A 173 -4.16 -12.05 -11.48
CA VAL A 173 -4.25 -10.58 -11.58
C VAL A 173 -2.87 -9.94 -11.53
N LEU A 174 -1.98 -10.40 -10.64
CA LEU A 174 -0.60 -9.94 -10.57
C LEU A 174 0.14 -10.23 -11.89
N GLY A 175 0.03 -11.45 -12.41
CA GLY A 175 0.64 -11.86 -13.68
C GLY A 175 0.14 -11.03 -14.86
N ALA A 176 -1.17 -10.80 -14.94
CA ALA A 176 -1.77 -9.93 -15.96
C ALA A 176 -1.28 -8.48 -15.81
N GLY A 177 -1.23 -7.95 -14.58
CA GLY A 177 -0.73 -6.60 -14.30
C GLY A 177 0.73 -6.43 -14.72
N ILE A 178 1.61 -7.37 -14.36
CA ILE A 178 3.02 -7.37 -14.77
C ILE A 178 3.13 -7.48 -16.30
N TRP A 179 2.34 -8.36 -16.93
CA TRP A 179 2.35 -8.55 -18.38
C TRP A 179 1.90 -7.31 -19.14
N MET A 180 0.85 -6.61 -18.68
CA MET A 180 0.35 -5.40 -19.33
C MET A 180 1.27 -4.20 -19.13
N THR A 181 1.82 -4.04 -17.93
CA THR A 181 2.61 -2.85 -17.55
C THR A 181 4.11 -3.01 -17.84
N GLN A 182 4.56 -4.21 -18.21
CA GLN A 182 5.95 -4.54 -18.53
C GLN A 182 6.93 -4.13 -17.40
N VAL A 183 6.44 -4.12 -16.15
CA VAL A 183 7.25 -3.74 -14.99
C VAL A 183 8.24 -4.86 -14.69
N PRO A 184 9.56 -4.58 -14.68
CA PRO A 184 10.52 -5.56 -14.22
C PRO A 184 10.35 -5.74 -12.71
N VAL A 185 9.99 -6.96 -12.28
CA VAL A 185 9.96 -7.32 -10.86
C VAL A 185 11.38 -7.20 -10.33
N ALA A 186 11.63 -6.18 -9.51
CA ALA A 186 12.98 -5.71 -9.18
C ALA A 186 13.78 -6.67 -8.27
N GLY A 187 13.17 -7.75 -7.80
CA GLY A 187 13.85 -8.77 -7.00
C GLY A 187 13.50 -10.16 -7.49
N GLY A 188 14.52 -11.03 -7.56
CA GLY A 188 14.40 -12.39 -8.07
C GLY A 188 13.52 -13.31 -7.21
N ALA A 189 13.86 -14.60 -7.14
CA ALA A 189 13.02 -15.61 -6.49
C ALA A 189 12.61 -15.29 -5.04
N VAL A 190 13.48 -14.60 -4.27
CA VAL A 190 13.21 -14.22 -2.87
C VAL A 190 12.08 -13.19 -2.76
N SER A 191 12.08 -12.18 -3.62
CA SER A 191 11.03 -11.16 -3.64
C SER A 191 9.70 -11.73 -4.11
N PHE A 192 9.73 -12.68 -5.06
CA PHE A 192 8.52 -13.41 -5.45
C PHE A 192 7.94 -14.22 -4.27
N LEU A 193 8.78 -14.87 -3.47
CA LEU A 193 8.35 -15.59 -2.28
C LEU A 193 7.73 -14.65 -1.23
N ALA A 194 8.30 -13.46 -1.05
CA ALA A 194 7.74 -12.44 -0.16
C ALA A 194 6.37 -11.94 -0.65
N VAL A 195 6.21 -11.68 -1.95
CA VAL A 195 4.92 -11.32 -2.55
C VAL A 195 3.89 -12.42 -2.33
N LEU A 196 4.26 -13.68 -2.59
CA LEU A 196 3.37 -14.81 -2.37
C LEU A 196 2.93 -14.93 -0.91
N LEU A 197 3.87 -14.76 0.04
CA LEU A 197 3.56 -14.79 1.45
C LEU A 197 2.60 -13.67 1.86
N VAL A 198 2.82 -12.45 1.36
CA VAL A 198 1.92 -11.31 1.62
C VAL A 198 0.52 -11.58 1.06
N ILE A 199 0.41 -12.12 -0.15
CA ILE A 199 -0.89 -12.50 -0.74
C ILE A 199 -1.61 -13.53 0.13
N ILE A 200 -0.91 -14.61 0.54
CA ILE A 200 -1.48 -15.68 1.35
C ILE A 200 -1.94 -15.14 2.71
N LEU A 201 -1.10 -14.38 3.41
CA LEU A 201 -1.44 -13.80 4.71
C LEU A 201 -2.61 -12.82 4.62
N THR A 202 -2.63 -11.99 3.58
CA THR A 202 -3.73 -11.05 3.35
C THR A 202 -5.03 -11.80 3.06
N ALA A 203 -4.99 -12.82 2.21
CA ALA A 203 -6.13 -13.67 1.91
C ALA A 203 -6.64 -14.38 3.17
N MET A 204 -5.75 -14.98 3.98
CA MET A 204 -6.13 -15.63 5.23
C MET A 204 -6.76 -14.66 6.23
N GLY A 205 -6.17 -13.48 6.40
CA GLY A 205 -6.66 -12.45 7.31
C GLY A 205 -8.02 -11.92 6.90
N LEU A 206 -8.18 -11.50 5.64
CA LEU A 206 -9.45 -10.98 5.12
C LEU A 206 -10.53 -12.06 5.08
N LEU A 207 -10.21 -13.29 4.70
CA LEU A 207 -11.18 -14.38 4.72
C LEU A 207 -11.68 -14.68 6.14
N SER A 208 -10.77 -14.69 7.12
CA SER A 208 -11.12 -14.86 8.54
C SER A 208 -11.99 -13.70 9.03
N MET A 209 -11.69 -12.47 8.62
CA MET A 209 -12.49 -11.28 8.94
C MET A 209 -13.89 -11.36 8.32
N MET A 210 -14.01 -11.76 7.06
CA MET A 210 -15.30 -11.92 6.37
C MET A 210 -16.16 -12.99 7.04
N CYS A 211 -15.55 -14.13 7.37
CA CYS A 211 -16.22 -15.17 8.15
C CYS A 211 -16.68 -14.63 9.52
N ALA A 212 -15.85 -13.88 10.24
CA ALA A 212 -16.20 -13.35 11.55
C ALA A 212 -17.32 -12.29 11.51
N LEU A 213 -17.32 -11.41 10.51
CA LEU A 213 -18.28 -10.31 10.39
C LEU A 213 -19.63 -10.79 9.84
N LEU A 214 -19.62 -11.69 8.84
CA LEU A 214 -20.83 -12.07 8.12
C LEU A 214 -21.37 -13.45 8.54
N SER A 215 -20.80 -14.10 9.56
CA SER A 215 -21.32 -15.39 10.04
C SER A 215 -22.75 -15.33 10.58
N ARG A 216 -23.32 -14.16 10.84
CA ARG A 216 -24.72 -13.99 11.31
C ARG A 216 -25.66 -13.43 10.25
N VAL A 217 -25.21 -13.34 9.00
CA VAL A 217 -26.05 -12.89 7.90
C VAL A 217 -26.74 -14.12 7.30
N ASP A 218 -28.07 -14.07 7.20
CA ASP A 218 -28.86 -15.22 6.75
C ASP A 218 -29.22 -15.18 5.26
N HIS A 219 -28.99 -14.04 4.59
CA HIS A 219 -29.41 -13.85 3.21
C HIS A 219 -28.25 -13.39 2.30
N PRO A 220 -27.94 -14.09 1.18
CA PRO A 220 -26.82 -13.75 0.29
C PRO A 220 -26.88 -12.33 -0.30
N ARG A 221 -28.07 -11.79 -0.53
CA ARG A 221 -28.25 -10.38 -0.97
C ARG A 221 -27.65 -9.37 0.02
N ILE A 222 -27.80 -9.59 1.33
CA ILE A 222 -27.26 -8.70 2.36
C ILE A 222 -25.72 -8.78 2.35
N VAL A 223 -25.18 -9.99 2.13
CA VAL A 223 -23.74 -10.21 1.94
C VAL A 223 -23.21 -9.36 0.79
N GLY A 224 -23.88 -9.36 -0.37
CA GLY A 224 -23.48 -8.53 -1.51
C GLY A 224 -23.47 -7.03 -1.20
N LEU A 225 -24.52 -6.52 -0.53
CA LEU A 225 -24.62 -5.11 -0.14
C LEU A 225 -23.51 -4.71 0.86
N LEU A 226 -23.34 -5.51 1.92
CA LEU A 226 -22.30 -5.30 2.92
C LEU A 226 -20.90 -5.44 2.31
N GLY A 227 -20.70 -6.37 1.39
CA GLY A 227 -19.45 -6.57 0.68
C GLY A 227 -19.02 -5.35 -0.12
N GLY A 228 -19.95 -4.75 -0.88
CA GLY A 228 -19.67 -3.51 -1.61
C GLY A 228 -19.31 -2.35 -0.67
N PHE A 229 -20.04 -2.20 0.44
CA PHE A 229 -19.76 -1.16 1.43
C PHE A 229 -18.41 -1.36 2.15
N LEU A 230 -18.14 -2.59 2.59
CA LEU A 230 -16.86 -2.96 3.20
C LEU A 230 -15.71 -2.76 2.20
N ASN A 231 -15.90 -3.12 0.94
CA ASN A 231 -14.88 -2.91 -0.08
C ASN A 231 -14.46 -1.45 -0.16
N VAL A 232 -15.42 -0.52 -0.24
CA VAL A 232 -15.10 0.91 -0.31
C VAL A 232 -14.36 1.39 0.95
N ILE A 233 -14.81 0.97 2.14
CA ILE A 233 -14.24 1.41 3.42
C ILE A 233 -12.83 0.87 3.64
N PHE A 234 -12.53 -0.36 3.21
CA PHE A 234 -11.21 -0.95 3.41
C PHE A 234 -10.26 -0.59 2.25
N PHE A 235 -10.73 -0.60 1.00
CA PHE A 235 -9.89 -0.41 -0.16
C PHE A 235 -9.40 1.02 -0.35
N PHE A 236 -10.26 2.03 -0.28
CA PHE A 236 -9.84 3.41 -0.56
C PHE A 236 -8.83 3.96 0.47
N PRO A 237 -8.97 3.67 1.78
CA PRO A 237 -8.01 4.11 2.79
C PRO A 237 -6.74 3.25 2.87
N SER A 238 -6.58 2.23 2.00
CA SER A 238 -5.45 1.28 2.04
C SER A 238 -4.12 1.83 1.52
N GLY A 239 -4.07 3.04 0.96
CA GLY A 239 -2.84 3.49 0.29
C GLY A 239 -2.67 2.96 -1.15
N ALA A 240 -3.62 2.18 -1.66
CA ALA A 240 -3.57 1.63 -3.02
C ALA A 240 -3.59 2.74 -4.09
N VAL A 241 -4.62 3.60 -4.02
CA VAL A 241 -4.87 4.68 -4.98
C VAL A 241 -4.29 6.01 -4.50
N TYR A 242 -4.49 6.34 -3.22
CA TYR A 242 -4.08 7.62 -2.63
C TYR A 242 -3.12 7.40 -1.47
N PRO A 243 -2.08 8.22 -1.28
CA PRO A 243 -1.15 8.11 -0.17
C PRO A 243 -1.85 8.36 1.18
N VAL A 244 -1.54 7.53 2.18
CA VAL A 244 -2.20 7.52 3.50
C VAL A 244 -1.94 8.80 4.29
N GLU A 245 -0.81 9.46 4.02
CA GLU A 245 -0.39 10.71 4.66
C GLU A 245 -1.30 11.87 4.26
N SER A 246 -1.89 11.84 3.07
CA SER A 246 -2.80 12.89 2.59
C SER A 246 -4.17 12.84 3.26
N PHE A 247 -4.47 11.79 4.02
CA PHE A 247 -5.75 11.64 4.70
C PHE A 247 -5.86 12.51 5.97
N PRO A 248 -7.08 12.98 6.30
CA PRO A 248 -7.34 13.61 7.58
C PRO A 248 -7.08 12.64 8.75
N ALA A 249 -6.85 13.17 9.95
CA ALA A 249 -6.38 12.41 11.11
C ALA A 249 -7.23 11.17 11.44
N TRP A 250 -8.56 11.28 11.32
CA TRP A 250 -9.48 10.16 11.59
C TRP A 250 -9.32 9.01 10.58
N LEU A 251 -9.15 9.34 9.30
CA LEU A 251 -8.99 8.36 8.24
C LEU A 251 -7.60 7.73 8.28
N ARG A 252 -6.57 8.53 8.61
CA ARG A 252 -5.22 8.03 8.87
C ARG A 252 -5.17 7.07 10.05
N ALA A 253 -5.97 7.31 11.11
CA ALA A 253 -6.10 6.40 12.23
C ALA A 253 -6.76 5.07 11.82
N PHE A 254 -7.77 5.11 10.95
CA PHE A 254 -8.39 3.91 10.37
C PHE A 254 -7.39 3.11 9.53
N SER A 255 -6.61 3.77 8.66
CA SER A 255 -5.59 3.11 7.84
C SER A 255 -4.55 2.33 8.65
N LYS A 256 -4.26 2.72 9.90
CA LYS A 256 -3.34 1.99 10.80
C LYS A 256 -3.90 0.66 11.33
N VAL A 257 -5.21 0.46 11.30
CA VAL A 257 -5.85 -0.79 11.74
C VAL A 257 -6.27 -1.64 10.54
N ASN A 258 -6.37 -1.02 9.37
CA ASN A 258 -6.73 -1.67 8.13
C ASN A 258 -5.61 -2.61 7.62
N PRO A 259 -5.85 -3.93 7.49
CA PRO A 259 -4.85 -4.87 6.98
C PRO A 259 -4.44 -4.59 5.53
N GLU A 260 -5.35 -4.06 4.70
CA GLU A 260 -5.05 -3.75 3.30
C GLU A 260 -3.94 -2.71 3.18
N THR A 261 -3.83 -1.79 4.14
CA THR A 261 -2.76 -0.78 4.17
C THR A 261 -1.37 -1.43 4.20
N TYR A 262 -1.20 -2.42 5.07
CA TYR A 262 0.06 -3.14 5.23
C TYR A 262 0.34 -4.02 4.00
N SER A 263 -0.70 -4.66 3.44
CA SER A 263 -0.55 -5.48 2.24
C SER A 263 -0.18 -4.65 1.00
N VAL A 264 -0.79 -3.48 0.81
CA VAL A 264 -0.44 -2.55 -0.27
C VAL A 264 1.00 -2.05 -0.10
N HIS A 265 1.36 -1.61 1.10
CA HIS A 265 2.71 -1.11 1.40
C HIS A 265 3.77 -2.18 1.13
N ALA A 266 3.53 -3.41 1.60
CA ALA A 266 4.36 -4.56 1.37
C ALA A 266 4.52 -4.86 -0.14
N LEU A 267 3.42 -4.98 -0.88
CA LEU A 267 3.46 -5.27 -2.32
C LEU A 267 4.19 -4.17 -3.11
N LYS A 268 3.91 -2.89 -2.84
CA LYS A 268 4.61 -1.75 -3.48
C LYS A 268 6.12 -1.81 -3.21
N SER A 269 6.50 -2.08 -1.96
CA SER A 269 7.91 -2.16 -1.56
C SER A 269 8.65 -3.30 -2.25
N VAL A 270 8.06 -4.50 -2.31
CA VAL A 270 8.72 -5.65 -2.94
C VAL A 270 8.74 -5.55 -4.47
N LEU A 271 7.63 -5.15 -5.09
CA LEU A 271 7.51 -5.12 -6.55
C LEU A 271 8.34 -4.00 -7.19
N PHE A 272 8.35 -2.80 -6.57
CA PHE A 272 8.92 -1.61 -7.20
C PHE A 272 10.27 -1.20 -6.63
N LYS A 273 10.48 -1.34 -5.31
CA LYS A 273 11.72 -0.88 -4.67
C LYS A 273 12.80 -1.96 -4.62
N GLY A 274 12.48 -3.18 -5.05
CA GLY A 274 13.37 -4.35 -4.90
C GLY A 274 13.71 -4.60 -3.43
N ALA A 275 12.80 -4.23 -2.52
CA ALA A 275 13.09 -4.22 -1.10
C ALA A 275 13.29 -5.64 -0.57
N ASP A 276 14.31 -5.81 0.28
CA ASP A 276 14.56 -7.07 0.98
C ASP A 276 13.49 -7.35 2.06
N TRP A 277 13.45 -8.59 2.53
CA TRP A 277 12.60 -9.05 3.64
C TRP A 277 12.56 -8.09 4.85
N ARG A 278 13.69 -7.44 5.17
CA ARG A 278 13.81 -6.52 6.30
C ARG A 278 12.92 -5.28 6.19
N ALA A 279 12.61 -4.84 4.98
CA ALA A 279 11.74 -3.67 4.78
C ALA A 279 10.26 -4.00 5.04
N VAL A 280 9.86 -5.26 4.83
CA VAL A 280 8.45 -5.68 4.84
C VAL A 280 8.08 -6.53 6.06
N GLN A 281 9.07 -6.88 6.90
CA GLN A 281 8.85 -7.66 8.12
C GLN A 281 7.78 -7.05 9.04
N GLY A 282 7.69 -5.72 9.12
CA GLY A 282 6.70 -5.04 9.95
C GLY A 282 5.27 -5.30 9.45
N ASP A 283 5.07 -5.22 8.14
CA ASP A 283 3.79 -5.50 7.49
C ASP A 283 3.40 -6.97 7.68
N ILE A 284 4.35 -7.88 7.55
CA ILE A 284 4.12 -9.33 7.71
C ILE A 284 3.75 -9.68 9.15
N ILE A 285 4.45 -9.11 10.14
CA ILE A 285 4.12 -9.31 11.56
C ILE A 285 2.71 -8.80 11.86
N PHE A 286 2.35 -7.63 11.33
CA PHE A 286 1.00 -7.10 11.48
C PHE A 286 -0.04 -8.03 10.86
N LEU A 287 0.18 -8.50 9.62
CA LEU A 287 -0.75 -9.40 8.93
C LEU A 287 -0.91 -10.75 9.64
N ILE A 288 0.17 -11.31 10.20
CA ILE A 288 0.11 -12.52 11.03
C ILE A 288 -0.76 -12.26 12.28
N GLY A 289 -0.48 -11.17 13.00
CA GLY A 289 -1.25 -10.79 14.19
C GLY A 289 -2.73 -10.58 13.88
N PHE A 290 -3.02 -9.85 12.80
CA PHE A 290 -4.38 -9.62 12.31
C PHE A 290 -5.09 -10.95 11.97
N THR A 291 -4.41 -11.84 11.24
CA THR A 291 -4.94 -13.15 10.86
C THR A 291 -5.28 -13.99 12.09
N LEU A 292 -4.38 -14.05 13.09
CA LEU A 292 -4.62 -14.81 14.32
C LEU A 292 -5.82 -14.26 15.10
N VAL A 293 -5.93 -12.94 15.23
CA VAL A 293 -7.06 -12.29 15.91
C VAL A 293 -8.37 -12.56 15.19
N MET A 294 -8.41 -12.37 13.86
CA MET A 294 -9.62 -12.60 13.07
C MET A 294 -10.00 -14.07 12.99
N PHE A 295 -9.03 -14.98 12.95
CA PHE A 295 -9.28 -16.42 13.02
C PHE A 295 -9.90 -16.81 14.36
N ALA A 296 -9.36 -16.31 15.47
CA ALA A 296 -9.94 -16.54 16.80
C ALA A 296 -11.36 -15.97 16.91
N LEU A 297 -11.60 -14.79 16.34
CA LEU A 297 -12.93 -14.17 16.32
C LEU A 297 -13.91 -14.97 15.45
N SER A 298 -13.46 -15.45 14.29
CA SER A 298 -14.24 -16.31 13.40
C SER A 298 -14.69 -17.59 14.11
N MET A 299 -13.77 -18.27 14.82
CA MET A 299 -14.10 -19.45 15.62
C MET A 299 -15.12 -19.17 16.72
N LYS A 300 -15.05 -18.00 17.36
CA LYS A 300 -15.98 -17.60 18.42
C LYS A 300 -17.37 -17.24 17.89
N THR A 301 -17.43 -16.58 16.74
CA THR A 301 -18.71 -16.14 16.15
C THR A 301 -19.40 -17.26 15.39
N PHE A 302 -18.66 -18.27 14.91
CA PHE A 302 -19.22 -19.45 14.26
C PHE A 302 -19.90 -20.37 15.29
N LYS A 303 -21.22 -20.32 15.35
CA LYS A 303 -22.03 -21.26 16.12
C LYS A 303 -22.51 -22.40 15.21
N ARG A 304 -22.47 -23.65 15.72
CA ARG A 304 -23.32 -24.73 15.19
C ARG A 304 -24.66 -24.49 15.86
N ASP A 305 -25.52 -23.74 15.22
CA ASP A 305 -26.92 -23.69 15.60
C ASP A 305 -27.69 -24.46 14.52
N LEU A 306 -28.73 -25.18 14.97
CA LEU A 306 -29.75 -25.78 14.10
C LEU A 306 -30.66 -24.69 13.53
#